data_AF-A0A6M1NBG4-F1
#
_entry.id   AF-A0A6M1NBG4-F1
#
_cell.length_a   1.000
_cell.length_b   1.000
_cell.length_c   1.000
_cell.angle_alpha   90.00
_cell.angle_beta   90.00
_cell.angle_gamma   90.00
#
_symmetry.space_group_name_H-M   'P 1'
#
loop_
_entity.id
_entity.type
_entity.pdbx_description
1 polymer ?
#
loop_
_entity_poly.entity_id
_entity_poly.type
_entity_poly.pdbx_seq_one_letter_code
_entity_poly.pdbx_strand_id
1 'polypeptide(L)' 'MIVAIITADKAQELEGTEYTKGVLFNPVQMTDGRWFISLVEAQYLTTADIIELIDYVPPVDEEI' A
#
# COMPACT_ATOMS: atom_id res chain seq x y z
N MET A 1 6.85 5.15 9.07
CA MET A 1 6.89 3.76 8.55
C MET A 1 7.00 3.84 7.05
N ILE A 2 7.98 3.19 6.45
CA ILE A 2 8.14 3.25 4.99
C ILE A 2 7.03 2.43 4.31
N VAL A 3 6.39 3.00 3.30
CA VAL A 3 5.34 2.38 2.47
C VAL A 3 5.63 2.61 0.98
N ALA A 4 5.05 1.78 0.13
CA ALA A 4 5.16 1.92 -1.33
C ALA A 4 3.90 2.54 -1.91
N ILE A 5 4.05 3.61 -2.69
CA ILE A 5 2.96 4.26 -3.42
C ILE A 5 2.74 3.53 -4.74
N ILE A 6 1.46 3.26 -5.03
CA ILE A 6 0.99 2.59 -6.25
C ILE A 6 -0.11 3.42 -6.93
N THR A 7 -0.43 3.10 -8.18
CA THR A 7 -1.57 3.73 -8.87
C THR A 7 -2.89 3.26 -8.30
N ALA A 8 -3.96 4.04 -8.50
CA ALA A 8 -5.32 3.63 -8.14
C ALA A 8 -5.76 2.38 -8.90
N ASP A 9 -5.43 2.28 -10.18
CA ASP A 9 -5.72 1.09 -11.00
C ASP A 9 -5.03 -0.16 -10.43
N LYS A 10 -3.78 -0.01 -9.98
CA LYS A 10 -3.05 -1.11 -9.36
C LYS A 10 -3.65 -1.48 -8.01
N ALA A 11 -4.04 -0.51 -7.19
CA ALA A 11 -4.72 -0.76 -5.93
C ALA A 11 -6.00 -1.59 -6.12
N GLN A 12 -6.81 -1.24 -7.13
CA GLN A 12 -8.05 -1.99 -7.45
C GLN A 12 -7.76 -3.40 -7.97
N GLU A 13 -6.68 -3.61 -8.74
CA GLU A 13 -6.25 -4.95 -9.18
C GLU A 13 -5.84 -5.82 -7.99
N LEU A 14 -5.17 -5.22 -7.01
CA LEU A 14 -4.62 -5.94 -5.87
C LEU A 14 -5.64 -6.20 -4.76
N GLU A 15 -6.65 -5.36 -4.60
CA GLU A 15 -7.63 -5.48 -3.51
C GLU A 15 -8.27 -6.88 -3.47
N GLY A 16 -8.04 -7.61 -2.37
CA GLY A 16 -8.56 -8.97 -2.18
C GLY A 16 -7.79 -10.07 -2.93
N THR A 17 -6.70 -9.73 -3.64
CA THR A 17 -5.80 -10.69 -4.28
C THR A 17 -4.78 -11.24 -3.27
N GLU A 18 -4.55 -12.55 -3.31
CA GLU A 18 -3.60 -13.24 -2.44
C GLU A 18 -2.17 -13.15 -2.99
N TYR A 19 -1.22 -12.72 -2.17
CA TYR A 19 0.21 -12.63 -2.56
C TYR A 19 1.10 -13.66 -1.86
N THR A 20 0.63 -14.20 -0.74
CA THR A 20 1.25 -15.34 -0.06
C THR A 20 0.17 -16.12 0.68
N LYS A 21 0.46 -17.38 1.04
CA LYS A 21 -0.52 -18.33 1.55
C LYS A 21 -1.34 -17.78 2.72
N GLY A 22 -2.60 -17.45 2.48
CA GLY A 22 -3.56 -16.91 3.43
C GLY A 22 -3.41 -15.41 3.73
N VAL A 23 -2.67 -14.66 2.91
CA VAL A 23 -2.47 -13.21 3.10
C VAL A 23 -2.82 -12.46 1.82
N LEU A 24 -3.74 -11.51 1.96
CA LEU A 24 -4.26 -10.69 0.87
C LEU A 24 -3.59 -9.32 0.87
N PHE A 25 -3.42 -8.76 -0.32
CA PHE A 25 -3.05 -7.36 -0.44
C PHE A 25 -4.13 -6.48 0.20
N ASN A 26 -3.68 -5.44 0.89
CA ASN A 26 -4.50 -4.47 1.57
C ASN A 26 -4.05 -3.05 1.19
N PRO A 27 -4.32 -2.63 -0.06
CA PRO A 27 -4.03 -1.27 -0.49
C PRO A 27 -4.93 -0.28 0.28
N VAL A 28 -4.32 0.79 0.77
CA VAL A 28 -4.99 1.83 1.56
C VAL A 28 -4.88 3.16 0.83
N GLN A 29 -5.99 3.90 0.78
CA GLN A 29 -6.01 5.24 0.23
C GLN A 29 -5.63 6.28 1.31
N MET A 30 -4.69 7.16 0.97
CA MET A 30 -4.30 8.32 1.77
C MET A 30 -5.33 9.45 1.63
N THR A 31 -5.28 10.42 2.55
CA THR A 31 -6.14 11.62 2.51
C THR A 31 -5.91 12.52 1.29
N ASP A 32 -4.74 12.44 0.67
CA ASP A 32 -4.38 13.15 -0.56
C ASP A 32 -4.78 12.40 -1.85
N GLY A 33 -5.42 11.23 -1.71
CA GLY A 33 -5.89 10.41 -2.81
C GLY A 33 -4.86 9.42 -3.38
N ARG A 34 -3.60 9.45 -2.93
CA ARG A 34 -2.61 8.41 -3.29
C ARG A 34 -2.95 7.08 -2.63
N TRP A 35 -2.52 6.00 -3.26
CA TRP A 35 -2.68 4.64 -2.73
C TRP A 35 -1.35 4.09 -2.28
N PHE A 36 -1.33 3.40 -1.15
CA PHE A 36 -0.13 2.76 -0.64
C PHE A 36 -0.38 1.34 -0.16
N ILE A 37 0.69 0.56 -0.15
CA ILE A 37 0.77 -0.77 0.47
C ILE A 37 2.00 -0.82 1.38
N SER A 38 2.04 -1.80 2.29
CA SER A 38 3.22 -2.03 3.11
C SER A 38 4.42 -2.47 2.27
N LEU A 39 5.63 -2.28 2.81
CA LEU A 39 6.85 -2.82 2.16
C LEU A 39 6.88 -4.34 2.08
N VAL A 40 6.12 -5.06 2.92
CA VAL A 40 6.02 -6.52 2.84
C VAL A 40 5.25 -6.92 1.59
N GLU A 41 4.15 -6.25 1.31
CA GLU A 41 3.35 -6.46 0.10
C GLU A 41 4.14 -6.07 -1.16
N ALA A 42 4.85 -4.93 -1.12
CA ALA A 42 5.62 -4.43 -2.26
C ALA A 42 6.74 -5.39 -2.72
N GLN A 43 7.23 -6.29 -1.85
CA GLN A 43 8.20 -7.33 -2.21
C GLN A 43 7.66 -8.35 -3.21
N TYR A 44 6.34 -8.46 -3.34
CA TYR A 44 5.65 -9.37 -4.27
C TYR A 44 5.20 -8.68 -5.55
N LEU A 45 5.51 -7.39 -5.72
CA LEU A 45 5.23 -6.62 -6.93
C LEU A 45 6.50 -6.40 -7.76
N THR A 46 6.31 -5.94 -8.99
CA THR A 46 7.43 -5.48 -9.81
C THR A 46 7.75 -4.01 -9.50
N THR A 47 9.00 -3.60 -9.74
CA THR A 47 9.38 -2.19 -9.55
C THR A 47 8.62 -1.23 -10.46
N ALA A 48 8.04 -1.70 -11.56
CA ALA A 48 7.20 -0.91 -12.44
C ALA A 48 5.82 -0.60 -11.84
N ASP A 49 5.36 -1.41 -10.88
CA ASP A 49 4.10 -1.17 -10.16
C ASP A 49 4.25 -0.13 -9.03
N ILE A 50 5.50 0.21 -8.66
CA ILE A 50 5.82 1.11 -7.55
C ILE A 50 6.19 2.49 -8.10
N ILE A 51 5.43 3.50 -7.70
CA ILE A 51 5.66 4.90 -8.09
C ILE A 51 6.81 5.49 -7.27
N GLU A 52 6.72 5.37 -5.95
CA GLU A 52 7.69 5.92 -5.01
C GLU A 52 7.64 5.18 -3.67
N LEU A 53 8.69 5.32 -2.86
CA LEU A 53 8.72 4.88 -1.47
C LEU A 53 8.72 6.12 -0.59
N ILE A 54 7.77 6.20 0.34
CA ILE A 54 7.65 7.35 1.25
C ILE A 54 7.74 6.88 2.70
N ASP A 55 8.20 7.77 3.58
CA ASP A 55 8.04 7.58 5.02
C ASP A 55 6.64 8.07 5.43
N TYR A 56 5.73 7.13 5.64
CA TYR A 56 4.37 7.40 6.08
C TYR A 56 4.30 7.46 7.60
N VAL A 57 3.86 8.61 8.10
CA VAL A 57 3.52 8.79 9.51
C VAL A 57 2.00 8.68 9.60
N PRO A 58 1.44 7.59 10.15
CA PRO A 58 0.00 7.53 10.39
C PRO A 58 -0.38 8.71 11.30
N PRO A 59 -1.54 9.34 11.07
CA PRO A 59 -2.05 10.32 12.02
C PRO A 59 -2.09 9.62 13.38
N VAL A 60 -1.41 10.21 14.35
CA VAL A 60 -1.48 9.72 15.73
C VAL A 60 -2.96 9.79 16.08
N ASP A 61 -3.57 8.64 16.38
CA ASP A 61 -4.88 8.63 17.02
C ASP A 61 -4.69 9.40 18.34
N GLU A 62 -5.01 10.69 18.33
CA GLU A 62 -5.26 11.40 19.58
C GLU A 62 -6.46 10.67 20.19
N GLU A 63 -6.19 9.78 21.16
CA GLU A 63 -7.22 9.25 22.05
C GLU A 63 -7.98 10.44 22.64
N ILE A 64 -9.19 10.66 22.14
CA ILE A 64 -10.13 11.68 22.63
C ILE A 64 -10.81 11.16 23.90
#